data_AF-A0A9D6U9Q8-F1
#
_entry.id   AF-A0A9D6U9Q8-F1
#
_cell.length_a   1.000
_cell.length_b   1.000
_cell.length_c   1.000
_cell.angle_alpha   90.00
_cell.angle_beta   90.00
_cell.angle_gamma   90.00
#
_symmetry.space_group_name_H-M   'P 1'
#
loop_
_entity.id
_entity.type
_entity.pdbx_description
1 polymer ?
#
loop_
_entity_poly.entity_id
_entity_poly.type
_entity_poly.pdbx_seq_one_letter_code
_entity_poly.pdbx_strand_id
1 'polypeptide(L)' 'MGKIRAYINDTTDELVSKVSWPTLKELNASAVIVMVSTLITALVIMAMDRSFKFIMDMIYGFFG' A
#
# COMPACT_ATOMS: atom_id res chain seq x y z
N MET A 1 31.98 18.42 8.36
CA MET A 1 31.32 17.86 7.16
C MET A 1 31.79 16.47 6.74
N GLY A 2 33.00 16.00 7.09
CA GLY A 2 33.44 14.63 6.75
C GLY A 2 32.72 13.49 7.48
N LYS A 3 32.34 13.68 8.76
CA LYS A 3 31.71 12.64 9.58
C LYS A 3 30.32 12.18 9.10
N ILE A 4 29.50 13.09 8.58
CA ILE A 4 28.16 12.78 8.08
C ILE A 4 28.24 12.00 6.76
N ARG A 5 29.17 12.37 5.86
CA ARG A 5 29.41 11.62 4.62
C ARG A 5 29.90 10.20 4.90
N ALA A 6 30.82 10.03 5.85
CA ALA A 6 31.29 8.72 6.27
C ALA A 6 30.16 7.87 6.86
N TYR A 7 29.35 8.43 7.77
CA TYR A 7 28.22 7.74 8.37
C TYR A 7 27.17 7.28 7.35
N ILE A 8 26.84 8.13 6.37
CA ILE A 8 25.91 7.76 5.30
C ILE A 8 26.49 6.63 4.44
N ASN A 9 27.77 6.69 4.08
CA ASN A 9 28.41 5.61 3.32
C ASN A 9 28.39 4.28 4.10
N ASP A 10 28.80 4.29 5.37
CA ASP A 10 28.80 3.09 6.22
C ASP A 10 27.39 2.50 6.38
N THR A 11 26.38 3.36 6.54
CA THR A 11 24.97 2.95 6.64
C THR A 11 24.47 2.34 5.32
N THR A 12 24.91 2.87 4.18
CA THR A 12 24.49 2.36 2.86
C THR A 12 25.10 0.99 2.60
N ASP A 13 26.38 0.81 2.93
CA ASP A 13 27.07 -0.48 2.83
C ASP A 13 26.47 -1.52 3.78
N GLU A 14 26.08 -1.15 5.00
CA GLU A 14 25.41 -2.05 5.94
C GLU A 14 24.01 -2.46 5.46
N LEU A 15 23.20 -1.50 5.00
CA LEU A 15 21.86 -1.77 4.50
C LEU A 15 21.86 -2.66 3.26
N VAL A 16 22.88 -2.56 2.40
CA VAL A 16 22.97 -3.37 1.18
C VAL A 16 23.59 -4.75 1.44
N SER A 17 24.63 -4.83 2.28
CA SER A 17 25.41 -6.07 2.48
C SER A 17 24.87 -6.98 3.58
N LYS A 18 24.13 -6.43 4.55
CA LYS A 18 23.71 -7.13 5.77
C LYS A 18 22.20 -7.34 5.88
N VAL A 19 21.45 -6.93 4.85
CA VAL A 19 20.00 -7.09 4.79
C VAL A 19 19.66 -7.90 3.54
N SER A 20 18.76 -8.87 3.71
CA SER A 20 18.24 -9.69 2.61
C SER A 20 17.27 -8.86 1.76
N TRP A 21 17.79 -8.00 0.89
CA TRP A 21 16.96 -7.36 -0.14
C TRP A 21 16.50 -8.42 -1.14
N PRO A 22 15.20 -8.47 -1.46
CA PRO A 22 14.73 -9.28 -2.58
C PRO A 22 15.35 -8.75 -3.87
N THR A 23 15.55 -9.64 -4.83
CA THR A 23 16.03 -9.21 -6.15
C THR A 23 15.02 -8.26 -6.78
N LEU A 24 15.47 -7.35 -7.66
CA LEU A 24 14.57 -6.38 -8.32
C LEU A 24 13.40 -7.07 -9.06
N LYS A 25 13.58 -8.32 -9.51
CA LYS A 25 12.51 -9.12 -10.12
C LYS A 25 11.46 -9.56 -9.11
N GLU A 26 11.88 -10.01 -7.93
CA GLU A 26 10.97 -10.40 -6.84
C GLU A 26 10.25 -9.21 -6.21
N LEU A 27 10.91 -8.04 -6.16
CA LEU A 27 10.30 -6.79 -5.71
C LEU A 27 9.16 -6.38 -6.64
N ASN A 28 9.37 -6.43 -7.95
CA ASN A 28 8.33 -6.13 -8.93
C ASN A 28 7.19 -7.16 -8.87
N ALA A 29 7.50 -8.45 -8.70
CA ALA A 29 6.47 -9.48 -8.52
C ALA A 29 5.58 -9.19 -7.30
N SER A 30 6.18 -8.84 -6.16
CA SER A 30 5.46 -8.44 -4.94
C SER A 30 4.63 -7.18 -5.15
N ALA A 31 5.17 -6.19 -5.87
CA ALA A 31 4.47 -4.94 -6.18
C ALA A 31 3.24 -5.16 -7.07
N VAL A 32 3.33 -6.05 -8.07
CA VAL A 32 2.19 -6.40 -8.93
C VAL A 32 1.08 -7.08 -8.13
N ILE A 33 1.43 -7.99 -7.22
CA ILE A 33 0.45 -8.66 -6.35
C ILE A 33 -0.29 -7.63 -5.48
N VAL A 34 0.45 -6.69 -4.87
CA VAL A 34 -0.15 -5.61 -4.06
C VAL A 34 -1.05 -4.71 -4.91
N MET A 35 -0.63 -4.35 -6.12
CA MET A 35 -1.44 -3.53 -7.04
C MET A 35 -2.77 -4.21 -7.39
N VAL A 36 -2.76 -5.52 -7.64
CA VAL A 36 -4.00 -6.28 -7.89
C VAL A 36 -4.85 -6.38 -6.63
N SER A 37 -4.21 -6.59 -5.47
CA SER A 37 -4.91 -6.64 -4.18
C SER A 37 -5.62 -5.32 -3.87
N THR A 38 -4.99 -4.17 -4.10
CA THR A 38 -5.61 -2.86 -3.85
C THR A 38 -6.76 -2.59 -4.80
N LEU A 39 -6.67 -3.05 -6.06
CA LEU A 39 -7.77 -2.95 -7.03
C LEU A 39 -8.99 -3.73 -6.58
N ILE A 40 -8.81 -4.96 -6.09
CA ILE A 40 -9.92 -5.79 -5.57
C ILE A 40 -10.53 -5.13 -4.34
N THR A 41 -9.72 -4.66 -3.39
CA THR A 41 -10.21 -3.96 -2.19
C THR A 41 -10.98 -2.68 -2.56
N ALA A 42 -10.54 -1.93 -3.57
CA ALA A 42 -11.24 -0.75 -4.05
C ALA A 42 -12.63 -1.09 -4.61
N LEU A 43 -12.77 -2.20 -5.35
CA LEU A 43 -14.07 -2.66 -5.85
C LEU A 43 -15.02 -3.04 -4.71
N VAL A 44 -14.50 -3.69 -3.66
CA VAL A 44 -15.29 -4.05 -2.48
C VAL A 44 -15.79 -2.80 -1.75
N ILE A 45 -14.92 -1.81 -1.51
CA ILE A 45 -15.30 -0.54 -0.90
C ILE A 45 -16.36 0.16 -1.76
N MET A 46 -16.19 0.19 -3.08
CA MET A 46 -17.17 0.78 -3.99
C MET A 46 -18.56 0.10 -3.89
N ALA A 47 -18.59 -1.23 -3.75
CA ALA A 47 -19.84 -1.96 -3.55
C ALA A 47 -20.48 -1.63 -2.20
N MET A 48 -19.68 -1.54 -1.15
CA MET A 48 -20.11 -1.15 0.19
C MET A 48 -20.66 0.28 0.22
N ASP A 49 -19.99 1.24 -0.41
CA ASP A 49 -20.45 2.63 -0.48
C ASP A 49 -21.82 2.74 -1.16
N ARG A 50 -22.05 1.95 -2.23
CA ARG A 50 -23.35 1.91 -2.92
C ARG A 50 -24.44 1.27 -2.08
N SER A 51 -24.15 0.17 -1.38
CA SER A 51 -25.13 -0.50 -0.53
C SER A 51 -25.54 0.39 0.65
N PHE A 52 -24.57 1.04 1.29
CA PHE A 52 -24.84 1.98 2.38
C PHE A 52 -25.67 3.17 1.93
N LYS A 53 -25.34 3.78 0.78
CA LYS A 53 -26.16 4.88 0.21
C LYS A 53 -27.61 4.44 -0.03
N PHE A 54 -27.80 3.29 -0.66
CA PHE A 54 -29.14 2.76 -0.93
C PHE A 54 -29.95 2.51 0.36
N ILE A 55 -29.31 1.93 1.38
CA ILE A 55 -29.96 1.71 2.69
C ILE A 55 -30.30 3.05 3.35
N MET A 56 -29.38 4.01 3.29
CA MET A 56 -29.55 5.32 3.91
C MET A 56 -30.68 6.11 3.24
N ASP A 57 -30.73 6.12 1.92
CA ASP A 57 -31.78 6.77 1.13
C ASP A 57 -33.15 6.15 1.44
N MET A 58 -33.22 4.83 1.63
CA MET A 58 -34.45 4.14 2.03
C MET A 58 -34.90 4.51 3.44
N ILE A 59 -33.98 4.58 4.40
CA ILE A 59 -34.31 4.96 5.79
C ILE A 59 -34.74 6.42 5.86
N TYR A 60 -33.99 7.33 5.23
CA TYR A 60 -34.35 8.75 5.19
C TYR A 60 -35.65 8.99 4.43
N GLY A 61 -35.92 8.24 3.35
CA GLY A 61 -37.18 8.35 2.61
C GLY A 61 -38.41 7.78 3.36
N PHE A 62 -38.20 6.94 4.38
CA PHE A 62 -39.29 6.36 5.17
C PHE A 62 -39.57 7.14 6.46
N PHE A 63 -38.54 7.76 7.05
CA PHE A 63 -38.63 8.55 8.28
C PHE A 63 -38.70 10.07 8.03
N GLY A 64 -38.44 10.52 6.81
CA GLY A 64 -38.61 11.90 6.35
C GLY A 64 -39.98 12.16 5.73
#